data_AF-A0A2V5JBE5-F1
#
_entry.id   AF-A0A2V5JBE5-F1
#
_cell.length_a   1.000
_cell.length_b   1.000
_cell.length_c   1.000
_cell.angle_alpha   90.00
_cell.angle_beta   90.00
_cell.angle_gamma   90.00
#
_symmetry.space_group_name_H-M   'P 1'
#
loop_
_entity.id
_entity.type
_entity.pdbx_description
1 polymer ?
#
loop_
_entity_poly.entity_id
_entity_poly.type
_entity_poly.pdbx_seq_one_letter_code
_entity_poly.pdbx_strand_id
1 'polypeptide(L)'
;MKFAELSALYHQPLFDLISQSRAVHLRHWRGEEVQRCTLLSIKTGGCGEDCAYCAQSAHYSTGVEREDLLSHEVVMAVARRARSQGATRFCMGAAWRGVHDGSGKFERVLEIVRQVSSLGMEVCVTLGEIGPAEARKLKAAGVTAYNHNITK
;
A
#
# COMPACT_ATOMS: atom_id res chain seq x y z
N MET A 1 -17.48 -12.55 -15.02
CA MET A 1 -16.90 -12.21 -16.33
C MET A 1 -16.02 -13.38 -16.76
N LYS A 2 -16.28 -13.97 -17.92
CA LYS A 2 -15.53 -15.11 -18.46
C LYS A 2 -14.27 -14.61 -19.18
N PHE A 3 -13.28 -15.48 -19.35
CA PHE A 3 -12.05 -15.13 -20.08
C PHE A 3 -12.32 -14.56 -21.49
N ALA A 4 -13.30 -15.11 -22.22
CA ALA A 4 -13.67 -14.61 -23.54
C ALA A 4 -14.15 -13.14 -23.52
N GLU A 5 -14.89 -12.75 -22.48
CA GLU A 5 -15.39 -11.37 -22.33
C GLU A 5 -14.23 -10.39 -22.03
N LEU A 6 -13.29 -10.82 -21.17
CA LEU A 6 -12.07 -10.06 -20.87
C LEU A 6 -11.18 -9.90 -22.12
N SER A 7 -11.00 -10.97 -22.89
CA SER A 7 -10.21 -10.94 -24.12
C SER A 7 -10.84 -9.99 -25.15
N ALA A 8 -12.16 -10.02 -25.30
CA ALA A 8 -12.85 -9.09 -26.20
C ALA A 8 -12.66 -7.63 -25.79
N LEU A 9 -12.74 -7.31 -24.48
CA LEU A 9 -12.47 -5.97 -23.96
C LEU A 9 -11.03 -5.52 -24.25
N TYR A 10 -10.04 -6.38 -23.99
CA TYR A 10 -8.63 -6.07 -24.17
C TYR A 10 -8.27 -5.76 -25.63
N HIS A 11 -8.94 -6.40 -26.59
CA HIS A 11 -8.70 -6.22 -28.02
C HIS A 11 -9.62 -5.17 -28.70
N GLN A 12 -10.38 -4.39 -27.94
CA GLN A 12 -11.15 -3.28 -28.50
C GLN A 12 -10.24 -2.18 -29.09
N PRO A 13 -10.73 -1.42 -30.09
CA PRO A 13 -10.06 -0.19 -30.50
C PRO A 13 -9.86 0.76 -29.31
N LEU A 14 -8.64 1.28 -29.15
CA LEU A 14 -8.24 2.04 -27.96
C LEU A 14 -9.19 3.19 -27.62
N PHE A 15 -9.60 3.98 -28.63
CA PHE A 15 -10.48 5.13 -28.41
C PHE A 15 -11.92 4.75 -28.03
N ASP A 16 -12.40 3.59 -28.51
CA ASP A 16 -13.69 3.05 -28.10
C ASP A 16 -13.63 2.59 -26.65
N LEU A 17 -12.55 1.91 -26.25
CA LEU A 17 -12.32 1.47 -24.88
C LEU A 17 -12.22 2.65 -23.91
N ILE A 18 -11.50 3.71 -24.27
CA ILE A 18 -11.41 4.94 -23.46
C ILE A 18 -12.78 5.58 -23.26
N SER A 19 -13.57 5.67 -24.34
CA SER A 19 -14.92 6.26 -24.29
C SER A 19 -15.86 5.44 -23.40
N GLN A 20 -15.84 4.12 -23.53
CA GLN A 20 -16.61 3.19 -22.69
C GLN A 20 -16.17 3.28 -21.22
N SER A 21 -14.85 3.30 -20.95
CA SER A 21 -14.28 3.44 -19.61
C SER A 21 -14.74 4.73 -18.93
N ARG A 22 -14.69 5.86 -19.64
CA ARG A 22 -15.18 7.15 -19.13
C ARG A 22 -16.68 7.11 -18.81
N ALA A 23 -17.49 6.50 -19.66
CA ALA A 23 -18.92 6.36 -19.42
C ALA A 23 -19.22 5.49 -18.18
N VAL A 24 -18.47 4.42 -17.94
CA VAL A 24 -18.54 3.64 -16.70
C VAL A 24 -18.14 4.51 -15.51
N HIS A 25 -17.02 5.22 -15.59
CA HIS A 25 -16.53 6.07 -14.52
C HIS A 25 -17.57 7.12 -14.10
N LEU A 26 -18.13 7.88 -15.03
CA LEU A 26 -19.13 8.93 -14.75
C LEU A 26 -20.45 8.39 -14.18
N ARG A 27 -20.77 7.10 -14.39
CA ARG A 27 -21.96 6.48 -13.78
C ARG A 27 -21.80 6.22 -12.28
N HIS A 28 -20.58 5.99 -11.81
CA HIS A 28 -20.30 5.62 -10.43
C HIS A 28 -19.61 6.73 -9.63
N TRP A 29 -18.83 7.59 -10.27
CA TRP A 29 -18.13 8.72 -9.67
C TRP A 29 -18.61 10.01 -10.33
N ARG A 30 -19.45 10.74 -9.59
CA ARG A 30 -20.02 12.03 -10.00
C ARG A 30 -19.21 13.16 -9.38
N GLY A 31 -17.99 13.36 -9.85
CA GLY A 31 -17.13 14.42 -9.37
C GLY A 31 -15.77 14.40 -10.06
N GLU A 32 -15.01 15.47 -9.86
CA GLU A 32 -13.61 15.58 -10.28
C GLU A 32 -12.66 15.20 -9.12
N GLU A 33 -13.19 14.48 -8.13
CA GLU A 33 -12.45 14.10 -6.94
C GLU A 33 -11.41 13.03 -7.27
N VAL A 34 -10.16 13.31 -6.91
CA VAL A 34 -9.05 12.38 -7.02
C VAL A 34 -8.53 12.10 -5.62
N GLN A 35 -8.46 10.83 -5.24
CA GLN A 35 -7.88 10.42 -3.97
C GLN A 35 -6.36 10.63 -4.00
N ARG A 36 -5.83 11.32 -2.99
CA ARG A 36 -4.41 11.67 -2.91
C ARG A 36 -3.73 10.84 -1.83
N CYS A 37 -2.92 9.89 -2.24
CA CYS A 37 -2.19 9.00 -1.34
C CYS A 37 -0.70 9.36 -1.32
N THR A 38 -0.08 9.41 -0.14
CA THR A 38 1.37 9.49 0.01
C THR A 38 1.88 8.22 0.67
N LEU A 39 2.96 7.64 0.13
CA LEU A 39 3.55 6.41 0.64
C LEU A 39 4.95 6.66 1.20
N LEU A 40 5.27 6.00 2.31
CA LEU A 40 6.61 5.91 2.88
C LEU A 40 7.02 4.43 3.01
N SER A 41 8.24 4.10 2.57
CA SER A 41 8.87 2.83 2.91
C SER A 41 9.35 2.92 4.36
N ILE A 42 8.66 2.23 5.27
CA ILE A 42 9.00 2.22 6.70
C ILE A 42 10.10 1.20 7.02
N LYS A 43 10.36 0.24 6.12
CA LYS A 43 11.50 -0.69 6.16
C LYS A 43 11.91 -0.97 4.72
N THR A 44 13.13 -0.61 4.33
CA THR A 44 13.61 -0.67 2.94
C THR A 44 14.66 -1.75 2.74
N GLY A 45 14.63 -2.41 1.58
CA GLY A 45 15.66 -3.36 1.13
C GLY A 45 15.69 -4.68 1.90
N GLY A 46 16.52 -5.63 1.48
CA GLY A 46 16.71 -6.92 2.18
C GLY A 46 15.44 -7.75 2.34
N CYS A 47 14.55 -7.75 1.34
CA CYS A 47 13.38 -8.63 1.32
C CYS A 47 13.79 -10.06 0.96
N GLY A 48 13.20 -11.06 1.61
CA GLY A 48 13.48 -12.48 1.32
C GLY A 48 12.78 -13.02 0.07
N GLU A 49 11.81 -12.28 -0.48
CA GLU A 49 11.08 -12.65 -1.70
C GLU A 49 11.93 -12.37 -2.95
N ASP A 50 11.74 -13.17 -4.00
CA ASP A 50 12.50 -13.18 -5.24
C ASP A 50 11.75 -12.55 -6.43
N CYS A 51 10.86 -11.59 -6.17
CA CYS A 51 10.11 -10.91 -7.23
C CYS A 51 11.05 -10.25 -8.26
N ALA A 52 11.02 -10.72 -9.51
CA ALA A 52 11.97 -10.32 -10.56
C ALA A 52 11.95 -8.82 -10.90
N TYR A 53 10.85 -8.12 -10.61
CA TYR A 53 10.69 -6.69 -10.84
C TYR A 53 11.01 -5.83 -9.61
N CYS A 54 11.23 -6.43 -8.44
CA CYS A 54 11.36 -5.68 -7.19
C CYS A 54 12.81 -5.32 -6.87
N ALA A 55 13.12 -4.02 -6.86
CA ALA A 55 14.45 -3.54 -6.52
C ALA A 55 14.88 -3.80 -5.06
N GLN A 56 13.94 -4.18 -4.18
CA GLN A 56 14.22 -4.44 -2.75
C GLN A 56 14.43 -5.92 -2.42
N SER A 57 14.34 -6.80 -3.41
CA SER A 57 14.65 -8.23 -3.26
C SER A 57 16.13 -8.42 -2.93
N ALA A 58 16.43 -9.25 -1.93
CA ALA A 58 17.80 -9.60 -1.57
C ALA A 58 18.48 -10.54 -2.57
N HIS A 59 17.74 -11.05 -3.57
CA HIS A 59 18.26 -11.96 -4.60
C HIS A 59 18.92 -11.24 -5.77
N TYR A 60 18.78 -9.91 -5.86
CA TYR A 60 19.29 -9.10 -6.96
C TYR A 60 20.14 -7.93 -6.46
N SER A 61 21.16 -7.55 -7.24
CA SER A 61 21.99 -6.37 -6.96
C SER A 61 21.43 -5.15 -7.66
N THR A 62 20.81 -4.25 -6.90
CA THR A 62 20.09 -3.06 -7.42
C THR A 62 20.62 -1.74 -6.86
N GLY A 63 21.59 -1.78 -5.96
CA GLY A 63 22.10 -0.60 -5.24
C GLY A 63 21.18 -0.07 -4.14
N VAL A 64 20.10 -0.79 -3.79
CA VAL A 64 19.23 -0.44 -2.67
C VAL A 64 19.88 -0.87 -1.35
N GLU A 65 20.19 0.11 -0.50
CA GLU A 65 20.68 -0.14 0.85
C GLU A 65 19.59 -0.70 1.77
N ARG A 66 19.99 -1.59 2.67
CA ARG A 66 19.09 -2.14 3.69
C ARG A 66 18.94 -1.14 4.82
N GLU A 67 17.72 -0.70 5.04
CA GLU A 67 17.35 0.16 6.16
C GLU A 67 16.48 -0.61 7.14
N ASP A 68 16.75 -0.43 8.42
CA ASP A 68 15.88 -0.96 9.48
C ASP A 68 14.54 -0.24 9.49
N LEU A 69 13.61 -0.81 10.28
CA LEU A 69 12.32 -0.15 10.53
C LEU A 69 12.56 1.28 11.04
N LEU A 70 11.95 2.27 10.40
CA LEU A 70 12.05 3.68 10.79
C LEU A 70 11.46 3.91 12.18
N SER A 71 11.99 4.91 12.88
CA SER A 71 11.46 5.31 14.18
C SER A 71 10.08 5.97 14.03
N HIS A 72 9.29 5.98 15.10
CA HIS A 72 7.95 6.56 15.06
C HIS A 72 8.02 8.07 14.75
N GLU A 73 9.04 8.76 15.24
CA GLU A 73 9.26 10.20 15.06
C GLU A 73 9.45 10.53 13.58
N VAL A 74 10.26 9.75 12.87
CA VAL A 74 10.50 9.91 11.43
C VAL A 74 9.21 9.70 10.65
N VAL A 75 8.48 8.61 10.94
CA VAL A 75 7.21 8.31 10.25
C VAL A 75 6.18 9.41 10.49
N MET A 76 6.05 9.90 11.73
CA MET A 76 5.11 10.96 12.07
C MET A 76 5.47 12.31 11.45
N ALA A 77 6.76 12.64 11.33
CA ALA A 77 7.20 13.85 10.64
C ALA A 77 6.78 13.82 9.16
N VAL A 78 7.00 12.69 8.48
CA VAL A 78 6.60 12.50 7.08
C VAL A 78 5.08 12.50 6.93
N ALA A 79 4.35 11.82 7.82
CA ALA A 79 2.88 11.78 7.78
C ALA A 79 2.25 13.15 7.98
N ARG A 80 2.75 13.97 8.92
CA ARG A 80 2.29 15.35 9.12
C ARG A 80 2.56 16.22 7.89
N ARG A 81 3.73 16.06 7.26
CA ARG A 81 4.07 16.75 6.01
C ARG A 81 3.15 16.32 4.86
N ALA A 82 2.86 15.03 4.73
CA ALA A 82 1.93 14.52 3.72
C ALA A 82 0.53 15.12 3.91
N ARG A 83 0.05 15.17 5.18
CA ARG A 83 -1.22 15.83 5.51
C ARG A 83 -1.24 17.30 5.12
N SER A 84 -0.20 18.06 5.46
CA SER A 84 -0.15 19.49 5.12
C SER A 84 -0.07 19.74 3.60
N GLN A 85 0.40 18.76 2.83
CA GLN A 85 0.40 18.78 1.37
C GLN A 85 -0.95 18.32 0.76
N GLY A 86 -1.93 17.96 1.59
CA GLY A 86 -3.28 17.56 1.17
C GLY A 86 -3.42 16.08 0.81
N ALA A 87 -2.57 15.21 1.35
CA ALA A 87 -2.80 13.77 1.29
C ALA A 87 -4.06 13.41 2.10
N THR A 88 -4.94 12.60 1.50
CA THR A 88 -6.13 12.04 2.15
C THR A 88 -5.85 10.68 2.78
N ARG A 89 -4.79 9.99 2.29
CA ARG A 89 -4.33 8.69 2.79
C ARG A 89 -2.82 8.65 2.93
N PHE A 90 -2.33 8.06 4.02
CA PHE A 90 -0.92 7.76 4.23
C PHE A 90 -0.69 6.25 4.21
N CYS A 91 0.21 5.79 3.33
CA CYS A 91 0.53 4.38 3.13
C CYS A 91 1.92 4.07 3.69
N MET A 92 2.05 2.98 4.43
CA MET A 92 3.32 2.51 4.98
C MET A 92 3.68 1.14 4.40
N GLY A 93 4.82 1.05 3.72
CA GLY A 93 5.30 -0.18 3.12
C GLY A 93 6.53 -0.74 3.81
N ALA A 94 6.59 -2.06 3.98
CA ALA A 94 7.74 -2.74 4.53
C ALA A 94 8.23 -3.86 3.60
N ALA A 95 9.54 -3.92 3.37
CA ALA A 95 10.21 -4.96 2.60
C ALA A 95 10.29 -6.29 3.40
N TRP A 96 9.14 -6.89 3.68
CA TRP A 96 9.00 -8.17 4.36
C TRP A 96 8.10 -9.11 3.53
N ARG A 97 8.35 -10.42 3.65
CA ARG A 97 7.40 -11.43 3.18
C ARG A 97 6.08 -11.39 3.96
N GLY A 98 6.17 -11.09 5.26
CA GLY A 98 5.03 -11.08 6.17
C GLY A 98 5.40 -10.62 7.57
N VAL A 99 4.37 -10.44 8.40
CA VAL A 99 4.49 -10.17 9.84
C VAL A 99 3.63 -11.15 10.63
N HIS A 100 4.04 -11.41 11.86
CA HIS A 100 3.36 -12.32 12.76
C HIS A 100 2.96 -11.60 14.05
N ASP A 101 1.82 -12.01 14.59
CA ASP A 101 1.32 -11.53 15.86
C ASP A 101 2.33 -11.80 16.99
N GLY A 102 2.46 -10.85 17.92
CA GLY A 102 3.41 -10.91 19.03
C GLY A 102 4.87 -10.66 18.64
N SER A 103 5.20 -10.49 17.35
CA SER A 103 6.56 -10.10 16.97
C SER A 103 6.81 -8.63 17.28
N GLY A 104 8.00 -8.30 17.83
CA GLY A 104 8.33 -6.92 18.22
C GLY A 104 8.25 -5.92 17.06
N LYS A 105 8.56 -6.35 15.82
CA LYS A 105 8.40 -5.52 14.62
C LYS A 105 6.92 -5.20 14.33
N PHE A 106 6.01 -6.14 14.57
CA PHE A 106 4.58 -5.95 14.33
C PHE A 106 3.96 -5.04 15.39
N GLU A 107 4.30 -5.24 16.66
CA GLU A 107 3.83 -4.36 17.75
C GLU A 107 4.26 -2.90 17.52
N ARG A 108 5.51 -2.69 17.11
CA ARG A 108 6.01 -1.36 16.74
C ARG A 108 5.27 -0.75 15.54
N VAL A 109 4.87 -1.56 14.56
CA VAL A 109 4.01 -1.09 13.45
C VAL A 109 2.62 -0.71 13.95
N LEU A 110 2.02 -1.48 14.86
CA LEU A 110 0.72 -1.15 15.45
C LEU A 110 0.77 0.19 16.21
N GLU A 111 1.84 0.47 16.94
CA GLU A 111 2.06 1.76 17.60
C GLU A 111 2.12 2.92 16.59
N ILE A 112 2.91 2.76 15.53
CA ILE A 112 3.01 3.75 14.45
C ILE A 112 1.64 4.00 13.80
N VAL A 113 0.90 2.94 13.49
CA VAL A 113 -0.45 3.03 12.90
C VAL A 113 -1.40 3.83 13.80
N ARG A 114 -1.41 3.57 15.11
CA ARG A 114 -2.26 4.31 16.07
C ARG A 114 -1.93 5.80 16.09
N GLN A 115 -0.66 6.16 15.99
CA GLN A 115 -0.26 7.57 15.95
C GLN A 115 -0.63 8.23 14.62
N VAL A 116 -0.39 7.57 13.49
CA VAL A 116 -0.74 8.12 12.17
C VAL A 116 -2.26 8.26 12.02
N SER A 117 -3.06 7.32 12.55
CA SER A 117 -4.53 7.38 12.48
C SER A 117 -5.10 8.59 13.24
N SER A 118 -4.43 9.04 14.30
CA SER A 118 -4.80 10.25 15.03
C SER A 118 -4.68 11.55 14.21
N LEU A 119 -4.01 11.50 13.05
CA LEU A 119 -3.87 12.65 12.15
C LEU A 119 -5.12 12.91 11.30
N GLY A 120 -6.15 12.06 11.38
CA GLY A 120 -7.41 12.23 10.65
C GLY A 120 -7.32 11.93 9.14
N MET A 121 -6.23 11.29 8.70
CA MET A 121 -6.11 10.72 7.35
C MET A 121 -6.47 9.24 7.37
N GLU A 122 -6.84 8.68 6.23
CA GLU A 122 -6.85 7.23 6.06
C GLU A 122 -5.45 6.64 6.23
N VAL A 123 -5.38 5.42 6.78
CA VAL A 123 -4.12 4.72 7.01
C VAL A 123 -4.10 3.43 6.21
N CYS A 124 -3.06 3.26 5.40
CA CYS A 124 -2.84 2.05 4.61
C CYS A 124 -1.49 1.41 4.98
N VAL A 125 -1.44 0.09 4.94
CA VAL A 125 -0.19 -0.65 5.11
C VAL A 125 -0.01 -1.73 4.04
N THR A 126 1.24 -2.07 3.74
CA THR A 126 1.64 -3.26 2.99
C THR A 126 2.79 -3.94 3.72
N LEU A 127 2.48 -5.03 4.42
CA LEU A 127 3.42 -5.75 5.29
C LEU A 127 3.70 -7.17 4.79
N GLY A 128 3.33 -7.46 3.54
CA GLY A 128 3.39 -8.80 2.94
C GLY A 128 2.14 -9.61 3.24
N GLU A 129 2.30 -10.92 3.37
CA GLU A 129 1.27 -11.87 3.77
C GLU A 129 1.02 -11.78 5.28
N ILE A 130 -0.26 -11.69 5.68
CA ILE A 130 -0.69 -11.60 7.07
C ILE A 130 -1.84 -12.56 7.35
N GLY A 131 -1.94 -13.02 8.60
CA GLY A 131 -3.04 -13.85 9.06
C GLY A 131 -4.25 -13.06 9.55
N PRO A 132 -5.34 -13.77 9.90
CA PRO A 132 -6.57 -13.15 10.42
C PRO A 132 -6.40 -12.44 11.77
N ALA A 133 -5.39 -12.81 12.57
CA ALA A 133 -5.12 -12.16 13.86
C ALA A 133 -4.47 -10.79 13.64
N GLU A 134 -3.43 -10.74 12.80
CA GLU A 134 -2.73 -9.51 12.42
C GLU A 134 -3.68 -8.53 11.73
N ALA A 135 -4.53 -9.01 10.81
CA ALA A 135 -5.52 -8.20 10.13
C ALA A 135 -6.50 -7.52 11.11
N ARG A 136 -6.99 -8.28 12.12
CA ARG A 136 -7.87 -7.74 13.17
C ARG A 136 -7.17 -6.69 14.02
N LYS A 137 -5.91 -6.92 14.41
CA LYS A 137 -5.12 -5.96 15.19
C LYS A 137 -4.79 -4.69 14.40
N LEU A 138 -4.45 -4.81 13.12
CA LEU A 138 -4.25 -3.66 12.22
C LEU A 138 -5.51 -2.82 12.08
N LYS A 139 -6.67 -3.48 11.88
CA LYS A 139 -7.96 -2.78 11.84
C LYS A 139 -8.26 -2.05 13.14
N ALA A 140 -8.04 -2.70 14.29
CA ALA A 140 -8.23 -2.11 15.60
C ALA A 140 -7.27 -0.95 15.89
N ALA A 141 -6.05 -0.98 15.34
CA ALA A 141 -5.08 0.11 15.45
C ALA A 141 -5.44 1.33 14.58
N GLY A 142 -6.28 1.16 13.56
CA GLY A 142 -6.76 2.26 12.70
C GLY A 142 -6.42 2.11 11.21
N VAL A 143 -5.94 0.96 10.76
CA VAL A 143 -5.78 0.71 9.31
C VAL A 143 -7.15 0.72 8.62
N THR A 144 -7.26 1.51 7.56
CA THR A 144 -8.46 1.61 6.70
C THR A 144 -8.31 0.83 5.40
N ALA A 145 -7.08 0.61 4.91
CA ALA A 145 -6.81 -0.17 3.71
C ALA A 145 -5.55 -1.05 3.87
N TYR A 146 -5.55 -2.22 3.24
CA TYR A 146 -4.38 -3.11 3.20
C TYR A 146 -4.03 -3.37 1.74
N ASN A 147 -2.77 -3.17 1.36
CA ASN A 147 -2.30 -3.41 0.01
C ASN A 147 -1.66 -4.80 -0.10
N HIS A 148 -2.15 -5.61 -1.04
CA HIS A 148 -1.59 -6.90 -1.39
C HIS A 148 -1.93 -7.20 -2.87
N ASN A 149 -0.93 -7.19 -3.74
CA ASN A 149 -1.13 -7.36 -5.18
C ASN A 149 -1.16 -8.85 -5.56
N ILE A 150 -1.91 -9.19 -6.61
CA ILE A 150 -1.94 -10.53 -7.19
C ILE A 150 -0.89 -10.58 -8.30
N THR A 151 0.37 -10.74 -7.92
CA THR A 151 1.51 -10.78 -8.86
C THR A 151 2.42 -11.94 -8.48
N LYS A 152 2.81 -12.75 -9.46
CA LYS A 152 3.99 -13.62 -9.37
C LYS A 152 5.19 -12.89 -9.94
#